data_AF-A0A834U191-F1
#
_entry.id   AF-A0A834U191-F1
#
_cell.length_a   1.000
_cell.length_b   1.000
_cell.length_c   1.000
_cell.angle_alpha   90.00
_cell.angle_beta   90.00
_cell.angle_gamma   90.00
#
_symmetry.space_group_name_H-M   'P 1'
#
loop_
_entity.id
_entity.type
_entity.pdbx_description
1 polymer ?
#
loop_
_entity_poly.entity_id
_entity_poly.type
_entity_poly.pdbx_seq_one_letter_code
_entity_poly.pdbx_strand_id
1 'polypeptide(L)'
;MQANRHTIILMQTSQNRATRTFMDYESISQAMDGICALYERKLKELNPAIRDLSYDIADLYNFIDGLADMSALVYFSLSLSLCSTCSYDHSIQAYLPYDRQWIKQRTFQHLKKLAH
;
A
#
# COMPACT_ATOMS: atom_id res chain seq x y z
N MET A 1 0.59 -10.05 -16.33
CA MET A 1 0.99 -8.80 -15.63
C MET A 1 -0.25 -8.13 -15.07
N GLN A 2 -0.54 -8.29 -13.77
CA GLN A 2 -1.66 -7.63 -13.08
C GLN A 2 -1.23 -6.25 -12.54
N ALA A 3 -0.57 -5.45 -13.38
CA ALA A 3 0.26 -4.33 -12.90
C ALA A 3 -0.53 -3.07 -12.51
N ASN A 4 -1.70 -2.82 -13.11
CA ASN A 4 -2.42 -1.55 -12.91
C ASN A 4 -3.71 -1.77 -12.12
N ARG A 5 -3.57 -2.11 -10.85
CA ARG A 5 -4.69 -2.02 -9.91
C ARG A 5 -4.53 -0.76 -9.08
N HIS A 6 -5.41 0.20 -9.33
CA HIS A 6 -5.48 1.42 -8.54
C HIS A 6 -5.56 1.07 -7.06
N THR A 7 -4.70 1.67 -6.26
CA THR A 7 -4.52 1.33 -4.85
C THR A 7 -4.55 2.62 -4.04
N ILE A 8 -5.43 2.67 -3.05
CA ILE A 8 -5.54 3.79 -2.12
C ILE A 8 -5.02 3.30 -0.77
N ILE A 9 -4.08 4.03 -0.18
CA ILE A 9 -3.60 3.79 1.17
C ILE A 9 -4.29 4.78 2.10
N LEU A 10 -5.00 4.26 3.09
CA LEU A 10 -5.57 5.03 4.20
C LEU A 10 -4.58 4.99 5.36
N MET A 11 -4.31 6.15 5.96
CA MET A 11 -3.32 6.27 7.02
C MET A 11 -3.80 7.20 8.12
N GLN A 12 -3.46 6.85 9.36
CA GLN A 12 -3.63 7.72 10.52
C GLN A 12 -2.37 7.65 11.39
N THR A 13 -1.65 8.77 11.54
CA THR A 13 -0.35 8.79 12.22
C THR A 13 -0.44 8.75 13.74
N SER A 14 -1.55 9.19 14.32
CA SER A 14 -1.80 9.18 15.77
C SER A 14 -3.28 8.93 16.07
N GLN A 15 -3.66 8.72 17.33
CA GLN A 15 -5.07 8.56 17.68
C GLN A 15 -5.93 9.80 17.37
N ASN A 16 -5.32 10.98 17.15
CA ASN A 16 -6.03 12.17 16.74
C ASN A 16 -6.62 12.01 15.33
N ARG A 17 -7.95 12.08 15.22
CA ARG A 17 -8.70 11.94 13.96
C ARG A 17 -8.31 12.96 12.90
N ALA A 18 -7.81 14.13 13.29
CA ALA A 18 -7.33 15.15 12.35
C ALA A 18 -6.10 14.70 11.55
N THR A 19 -5.41 13.64 11.98
CA THR A 19 -4.23 13.08 11.28
C THR A 19 -4.58 12.07 10.19
N ARG A 20 -5.88 11.81 9.97
CA ARG A 20 -6.33 10.92 8.90
C ARG A 20 -6.04 11.54 7.55
N THR A 21 -5.36 10.77 6.70
CA THR A 21 -5.07 11.15 5.33
C THR A 21 -5.10 9.91 4.45
N PHE A 22 -5.09 10.12 3.14
CA PHE A 22 -4.99 9.05 2.17
C PHE A 22 -3.94 9.39 1.12
N MET A 23 -3.46 8.36 0.44
CA MET A 23 -2.57 8.46 -0.72
C MET A 23 -3.13 7.57 -1.81
N ASP A 24 -3.23 8.08 -3.03
CA ASP A 24 -3.71 7.37 -4.21
C ASP A 24 -2.55 6.99 -5.15
N TYR A 25 -2.64 5.80 -5.73
CA TYR A 25 -1.62 5.25 -6.62
C TYR A 25 -2.27 4.45 -7.74
N GLU A 26 -1.70 4.49 -8.95
CA GLU A 26 -2.25 3.78 -10.11
C GLU A 26 -1.99 2.26 -10.05
N SER A 27 -1.02 1.84 -9.24
CA SER A 27 -0.63 0.44 -9.06
C SER A 27 -0.29 0.09 -7.62
N ILE A 28 -0.34 -1.21 -7.31
CA ILE A 28 0.10 -1.75 -6.01
C ILE A 28 1.60 -1.47 -5.80
N SER A 29 2.43 -1.59 -6.85
CA SER A 29 3.87 -1.35 -6.75
C SER A 29 4.19 0.10 -6.38
N GLN A 30 3.57 1.07 -7.07
CA GLN A 30 3.71 2.48 -6.71
C GLN A 30 3.24 2.77 -5.27
N ALA A 31 2.19 2.09 -4.80
CA ALA A 31 1.75 2.22 -3.41
C ALA A 31 2.81 1.72 -2.42
N MET A 32 3.51 0.61 -2.74
CA MET A 32 4.61 0.12 -1.91
C MET A 32 5.82 1.07 -1.95
N ASP A 33 6.15 1.62 -3.11
CA ASP A 33 7.20 2.65 -3.24
C ASP A 33 6.87 3.90 -2.42
N GLY A 34 5.61 4.34 -2.45
CA GLY A 34 5.14 5.49 -1.66
C GLY A 34 5.25 5.27 -0.15
N ILE A 35 5.00 4.04 0.33
CA ILE A 35 5.20 3.68 1.75
C ILE A 35 6.68 3.74 2.13
N CYS A 36 7.58 3.22 1.29
CA CYS A 36 9.01 3.33 1.50
C CYS A 36 9.46 4.79 1.53
N ALA A 37 9.06 5.59 0.54
CA ALA A 37 9.39 7.02 0.46
C ALA A 37 8.86 7.81 1.67
N LEU A 38 7.68 7.47 2.18
CA LEU A 38 7.12 8.08 3.38
C LEU A 38 7.98 7.79 4.61
N TYR A 39 8.45 6.56 4.75
CA TYR A 39 9.37 6.18 5.83
C TYR A 39 10.74 6.86 5.68
N GLU A 40 11.31 6.86 4.47
CA GLU A 40 12.57 7.54 4.18
C GLU A 40 12.50 9.04 4.49
N ARG A 41 11.40 9.71 4.14
CA ARG A 41 11.20 11.12 4.49
C ARG A 41 11.22 11.30 6.00
N LYS A 42 10.57 10.41 6.75
CA LYS A 42 10.57 10.44 8.21
C LYS A 42 11.98 10.24 8.78
N LEU A 43 12.77 9.33 8.20
CA LEU A 43 14.17 9.12 8.58
C LEU A 43 15.03 10.35 8.30
N LYS A 44 14.85 11.03 7.17
CA LYS A 44 15.57 12.29 6.84
C LYS A 44 15.23 13.41 7.81
N GLU A 45 13.96 13.54 8.19
CA GLU A 45 13.54 14.53 9.20
C GLU A 45 14.18 14.29 10.56
N LEU A 46 14.34 13.02 10.95
CA LEU A 46 14.98 12.65 12.21
C LEU A 46 16.51 12.78 12.17
N ASN A 47 17.12 12.50 11.01
CA ASN A 47 18.58 12.47 10.84
C ASN A 47 19.00 13.29 9.60
N PRO A 48 18.90 14.63 9.63
CA PRO A 48 19.17 15.47 8.47
C PRO A 48 20.65 15.46 8.01
N ALA A 49 21.56 14.99 8.85
CA ALA A 49 22.99 14.88 8.53
C ALA A 49 23.34 13.61 7.72
N ILE A 50 22.45 12.62 7.66
CA ILE A 50 22.70 11.36 6.95
C ILE A 50 22.46 11.56 5.45
N ARG A 51 23.50 11.34 4.65
CA ARG A 51 23.44 11.42 3.18
C ARG A 51 22.89 10.14 2.55
N ASP A 52 23.33 8.99 3.05
CA ASP A 52 22.92 7.67 2.58
C ASP A 52 22.03 6.98 3.62
N LEU A 53 20.77 6.74 3.27
CA LEU A 53 19.81 6.07 4.14
C LEU A 53 19.87 4.57 3.90
N SER A 54 20.30 3.84 4.92
CA SER A 54 20.16 2.39 5.00
C SER A 54 19.25 2.05 6.16
N TYR A 55 18.21 1.26 5.91
CA TYR A 55 17.31 0.74 6.94
C TYR A 55 16.98 -0.72 6.63
N ASP A 56 16.65 -1.50 7.65
CA ASP A 56 16.22 -2.88 7.47
C ASP A 56 14.69 -2.99 7.33
N ILE A 57 14.22 -4.18 6.95
CA ILE A 57 12.78 -4.40 6.83
C ILE A 57 12.06 -4.37 8.19
N ALA A 58 12.75 -4.68 9.28
CA ALA A 58 12.18 -4.69 10.63
C ALA A 58 11.86 -3.27 11.09
N ASP A 59 12.74 -2.31 10.79
CA ASP A 59 12.56 -0.88 11.04
C ASP A 59 11.34 -0.33 10.30
N LEU A 60 11.17 -0.71 9.03
CA LEU A 60 9.98 -0.35 8.25
C LEU A 60 8.71 -0.95 8.84
N TYR A 61 8.75 -2.21 9.29
CA TYR A 61 7.62 -2.84 9.95
C TYR A 61 7.28 -2.16 11.28
N ASN A 62 8.28 -1.81 12.09
CA ASN A 62 8.11 -1.06 13.33
C ASN A 62 7.52 0.32 13.07
N PHE A 63 7.94 1.00 12.00
CA PHE A 63 7.34 2.25 11.59
C PHE A 63 5.86 2.09 11.25
N ILE A 64 5.51 1.11 10.42
CA ILE A 64 4.12 0.81 10.08
C ILE A 64 3.35 0.53 11.38
N ASP A 65 3.85 -0.38 12.22
CA ASP A 65 3.28 -0.78 13.53
C ASP A 65 3.14 0.34 14.55
N GLY A 66 3.96 1.40 14.45
CA GLY A 66 3.81 2.62 15.24
C GLY A 66 2.67 3.54 14.80
N LEU A 67 2.10 3.37 13.60
CA LEU A 67 0.95 4.15 13.14
C LEU A 67 -0.34 3.67 13.80
N ALA A 68 -1.22 4.62 14.11
CA ALA A 68 -2.52 4.32 14.72
C ALA A 68 -3.41 3.48 13.79
N ASP A 69 -3.38 3.76 12.49
CA ASP A 69 -4.01 2.92 11.48
C ASP A 69 -3.29 3.03 10.13
N MET A 70 -3.23 1.92 9.42
CA MET A 70 -2.79 1.86 8.03
C MET A 70 -3.49 0.69 7.33
N SER A 71 -4.27 1.01 6.31
CA SER A 71 -5.08 0.06 5.54
C SER A 71 -5.01 0.38 4.05
N ALA A 72 -5.24 -0.60 3.20
CA ALA A 72 -5.20 -0.43 1.74
C ALA A 72 -6.53 -0.81 1.10
N LEU A 73 -6.94 -0.07 0.08
CA LEU A 73 -8.07 -0.38 -0.79
C LEU A 73 -7.52 -0.63 -2.19
N VAL A 74 -7.65 -1.85 -2.70
CA VAL A 74 -7.14 -2.21 -4.03
C VAL A 74 -8.29 -2.44 -4.98
N TYR A 75 -8.26 -1.77 -6.12
CA TYR A 75 -9.23 -1.92 -7.17
C TYR A 75 -9.20 -3.33 -7.77
N PHE A 76 -10.37 -3.93 -7.87
CA PHE A 76 -10.56 -5.26 -8.43
C PHE A 76 -11.77 -5.24 -9.37
N SER A 77 -11.56 -5.75 -10.58
CA SER A 77 -12.61 -5.98 -11.57
C SER A 77 -12.73 -7.49 -11.77
N LEU A 78 -13.83 -8.07 -11.31
CA LEU A 78 -14.15 -9.48 -11.52
C LEU A 78 -15.18 -9.59 -12.64
N SER A 79 -14.79 -10.15 -13.78
CA SER A 79 -15.77 -10.62 -14.76
C SER A 79 -16.35 -11.92 -14.22
N LEU A 80 -17.66 -11.91 -13.98
CA LEU A 80 -18.40 -13.08 -13.55
C LEU A 80 -19.19 -13.61 -14.74
N SER A 81 -18.78 -14.75 -15.28
CA SER A 81 -19.58 -15.51 -16.24
C SER A 81 -20.70 -16.23 -15.48
N LEU A 82 -21.70 -15.49 -14.99
CA LEU A 82 -22.70 -16.02 -14.06
C LEU A 82 -23.88 -16.73 -14.74
N CYS A 83 -24.00 -16.71 -16.07
CA CYS A 83 -25.13 -17.33 -16.76
C CYS A 83 -24.83 -17.60 -18.23
N SER A 84 -24.83 -18.87 -18.65
CA SER A 84 -24.67 -19.27 -20.07
C SER A 84 -25.87 -18.91 -20.95
N THR A 85 -26.97 -18.43 -20.37
CA THR A 85 -28.24 -18.12 -21.05
C THR A 85 -28.63 -16.64 -20.98
N CYS A 86 -27.83 -15.79 -20.31
CA CYS A 86 -28.12 -14.38 -20.12
C CYS A 86 -26.99 -13.56 -20.78
N SER A 87 -27.29 -12.80 -21.82
CA SER A 87 -26.33 -11.97 -22.58
C SER A 87 -25.98 -10.66 -21.86
N TYR A 88 -25.64 -10.71 -20.57
CA TYR A 88 -25.11 -9.57 -19.83
C TYR A 88 -23.82 -10.00 -19.12
N ASP A 89 -22.68 -9.59 -19.66
CA ASP A 89 -21.38 -9.71 -18.99
C ASP A 89 -21.40 -8.79 -17.77
N HIS A 90 -21.58 -9.37 -16.58
CA HIS A 90 -21.59 -8.62 -15.33
C HIS A 90 -20.15 -8.55 -14.80
N SER A 91 -19.48 -7.43 -15.04
CA SER A 91 -18.23 -7.11 -14.35
C SER A 91 -18.53 -6.41 -13.03
N ILE A 92 -18.11 -7.00 -11.90
CA ILE A 92 -18.13 -6.33 -10.61
C ILE A 92 -16.84 -5.52 -10.47
N GLN A 93 -16.98 -4.21 -10.28
CA GLN A 93 -15.88 -3.30 -10.01
C GLN A 93 -15.97 -2.85 -8.55
N ALA A 94 -14.95 -3.14 -7.75
CA ALA A 94 -14.94 -2.83 -6.33
C ALA A 94 -13.53 -2.59 -5.80
N TYR A 95 -13.44 -1.90 -4.67
CA TYR A 95 -12.21 -1.85 -3.88
C TYR A 95 -12.25 -2.90 -2.78
N LEU A 96 -11.25 -3.77 -2.76
CA LEU A 96 -11.08 -4.75 -1.70
C LEU A 96 -10.22 -4.15 -0.59
N PRO A 97 -10.68 -4.18 0.68
CA PRO A 97 -9.90 -3.73 1.80
C PRO A 97 -8.85 -4.75 2.21
N TYR A 98 -7.68 -4.25 2.59
CA TYR A 98 -6.55 -5.00 3.09
C TYR A 98 -5.98 -4.31 4.32
N ASP A 99 -5.52 -5.12 5.27
CA ASP A 99 -5.00 -4.66 6.55
C ASP A 99 -3.50 -4.33 6.49
N ARG A 100 -3.00 -3.84 7.62
CA ARG A 100 -1.57 -3.56 7.83
C ARG A 100 -0.67 -4.77 7.56
N GLN A 101 -1.14 -6.00 7.82
CA GLN A 101 -0.31 -7.19 7.64
C GLN A 101 -0.09 -7.48 6.17
N TRP A 102 -1.15 -7.35 5.37
CA TRP A 102 -1.06 -7.46 3.92
C TRP A 102 -0.09 -6.41 3.34
N ILE A 103 -0.16 -5.17 3.82
CA ILE A 103 0.75 -4.10 3.40
C ILE A 103 2.20 -4.50 3.68
N LYS A 104 2.52 -4.90 4.92
CA LYS A 104 3.88 -5.36 5.30
C LYS A 104 4.40 -6.46 4.36
N GLN A 105 3.58 -7.49 4.11
CA GLN A 105 3.94 -8.59 3.21
C GLN A 105 4.17 -8.13 1.77
N ARG A 106 3.32 -7.23 1.25
CA ARG A 106 3.46 -6.69 -0.11
C ARG A 106 4.69 -5.81 -0.27
N THR A 107 5.00 -4.97 0.72
CA THR A 107 6.21 -4.16 0.71
C THR A 107 7.46 -5.04 0.71
N PHE A 108 7.50 -6.11 1.52
CA PHE A 108 8.61 -7.06 1.50
C PHE A 108 8.79 -7.77 0.17
N GLN A 109 7.68 -8.25 -0.43
CA GLN A 109 7.73 -8.87 -1.75
C GLN A 109 8.20 -7.90 -2.84
N HIS A 110 7.82 -6.62 -2.72
CA HIS A 110 8.25 -5.56 -3.63
C HIS A 110 9.75 -5.28 -3.50
N LEU A 111 10.25 -5.09 -2.28
CA LEU A 111 11.68 -4.87 -2.01
C LEU A 111 12.53 -6.06 -2.45
N LYS A 112 12.07 -7.30 -2.23
CA LYS A 112 12.76 -8.51 -2.70
C LYS A 112 12.90 -8.56 -4.22
N LYS A 113 11.94 -8.01 -4.97
CA LYS A 113 12.02 -7.94 -6.44
C LYS A 113 13.00 -6.88 -6.93
N LEU A 114 13.21 -5.80 -6.17
CA LEU A 114 14.17 -4.74 -6.53
C LEU A 114 15.62 -5.15 -6.22
N ALA A 115 15.82 -6.09 -5.31
CA ALA A 115 17.14 -6.60 -4.93
C ALA A 115 17.71 -7.67 -5.86
N HIS A 116 16.97 -8.06 -6.92
CA HIS A 116 17.36 -9.06 -7.92
C HIS A 116 17.43 -8.42 -9.31
#